data_AF-A0A2G6IMA0-F1
#
_entry.id   AF-A0A2G6IMA0-F1
#
_cell.length_a   1.000
_cell.length_b   1.000
_cell.length_c   1.000
_cell.angle_alpha   90.00
_cell.angle_beta   90.00
_cell.angle_gamma   90.00
#
_symmetry.space_group_name_H-M   'P 1'
#
loop_
_entity.id
_entity.type
_entity.pdbx_description
1 polymer ?
#
loop_
_entity_poly.entity_id
_entity_poly.type
_entity_poly.pdbx_seq_one_letter_code
_entity_poly.pdbx_strand_id
1 'polypeptide(L)'
;MLLQRGNLYAGQKMGAKMRGGRGKTTELERLRAALETVARLVVIDPVYAPIFTRLEAEIALEEALLAQDVVARARALVAQNATR
;
A
#
# COMPACT_ATOMS: atom_id res chain seq x y z
N MET A 1 -32.44 -21.89 26.04
CA MET A 1 -31.06 -22.23 25.65
C MET A 1 -30.94 -22.05 24.14
N LEU A 2 -30.38 -20.91 23.70
CA LEU A 2 -30.21 -20.53 22.30
C LEU A 2 -28.79 -20.92 21.85
N LEU A 3 -28.66 -21.87 20.94
CA LEU A 3 -27.39 -22.15 20.26
C LEU A 3 -27.44 -21.57 18.85
N GLN A 4 -26.98 -20.33 18.75
CA GLN A 4 -26.75 -19.61 17.50
C GLN A 4 -25.39 -20.06 16.93
N ARG A 5 -25.40 -21.03 16.02
CA ARG A 5 -24.22 -21.36 15.20
C ARG A 5 -23.99 -20.22 14.21
N GLY A 6 -23.11 -19.31 14.58
CA GLY A 6 -22.63 -18.22 13.73
C GLY A 6 -21.91 -18.76 12.50
N ASN A 7 -22.49 -18.49 11.35
CA ASN A 7 -21.96 -18.71 10.02
C ASN A 7 -20.74 -17.77 9.79
N LEU A 8 -19.53 -18.24 10.09
CA LEU A 8 -18.27 -17.51 9.87
C LEU A 8 -17.73 -17.77 8.46
N TYR A 9 -18.43 -17.24 7.46
CA TYR A 9 -17.88 -16.98 6.12
C TYR A 9 -18.41 -15.62 5.62
N ALA A 10 -18.28 -14.59 6.45
CA ALA A 10 -18.50 -13.21 6.05
C ALA A 10 -17.16 -12.62 5.58
N GLY A 11 -17.06 -12.29 4.29
CA GLY A 11 -16.10 -11.27 3.84
C GLY A 11 -15.28 -11.55 2.58
N GLN A 12 -15.29 -12.75 1.99
CA GLN A 12 -14.54 -13.00 0.75
C GLN A 12 -15.37 -12.66 -0.50
N LYS A 13 -15.82 -11.41 -0.63
CA LYS A 13 -16.35 -10.86 -1.88
C LYS A 13 -16.07 -9.36 -1.91
N MET A 14 -15.50 -8.93 -3.05
CA MET A 14 -15.31 -7.55 -3.54
C MET A 14 -13.91 -6.96 -3.33
N GLY A 15 -13.16 -6.94 -4.43
CA GLY A 15 -11.87 -6.26 -4.55
C GLY A 15 -11.12 -6.58 -5.85
N ALA A 16 -11.39 -7.73 -6.48
CA ALA A 16 -10.89 -8.03 -7.82
C ALA A 16 -11.67 -7.24 -8.89
N LYS A 17 -11.37 -5.94 -9.01
CA LYS A 17 -11.82 -5.09 -10.11
C LYS A 17 -10.61 -4.62 -10.91
N MET A 18 -9.98 -5.55 -11.63
CA MET A 18 -9.13 -5.20 -12.77
C MET A 18 -9.90 -5.45 -14.06
N ARG A 19 -10.30 -4.36 -14.74
CA ARG A 19 -10.03 -4.08 -16.17
C ARG A 19 -10.78 -2.83 -16.64
N GLY A 20 -10.01 -1.78 -16.95
CA GLY A 20 -10.17 -1.07 -18.21
C GLY A 20 -11.23 0.02 -18.32
N GLY A 21 -11.35 0.91 -17.34
CA GLY A 21 -11.77 2.29 -17.59
C GLY A 21 -10.52 3.16 -17.64
N ARG A 22 -10.27 3.90 -18.73
CA ARG A 22 -9.18 4.90 -18.84
C ARG A 22 -9.45 6.14 -17.95
N GLY A 23 -9.78 5.92 -16.67
CA GLY A 23 -9.58 6.92 -15.63
C GLY A 23 -8.09 6.96 -15.33
N LYS A 24 -7.50 8.15 -15.24
CA LYS A 24 -6.11 8.29 -14.79
C LYS A 24 -6.03 7.78 -13.35
N THR A 25 -5.58 6.54 -13.16
CA THR A 25 -5.14 6.06 -11.84
C THR A 25 -4.11 7.04 -11.32
N THR A 26 -4.28 7.54 -10.10
CA THR A 26 -3.34 8.45 -9.47
C THR A 26 -2.01 7.75 -9.22
N GLU A 27 -0.92 8.51 -9.09
CA GLU A 27 0.38 7.92 -8.76
C GLU A 27 0.33 7.18 -7.42
N LEU A 28 -0.33 7.76 -6.42
CA LEU A 28 -0.54 7.13 -5.11
C LEU A 28 -1.23 5.76 -5.21
N GLU A 29 -2.30 5.65 -6.01
CA GLU A 29 -2.98 4.37 -6.22
C GLU A 29 -2.09 3.34 -6.91
N ARG A 30 -1.24 3.76 -7.87
CA ARG A 30 -0.27 2.87 -8.51
C ARG A 30 0.78 2.38 -7.51
N LEU A 31 1.33 3.27 -6.70
CA LEU A 31 2.33 2.94 -5.69
C LEU A 31 1.76 1.98 -4.63
N ARG A 32 0.53 2.19 -4.18
CA ARG A 32 -0.16 1.28 -3.24
C ARG A 32 -0.38 -0.10 -3.85
N ALA A 33 -0.80 -0.19 -5.11
CA ALA A 33 -0.96 -1.48 -5.80
C ALA A 33 0.38 -2.22 -5.98
N ALA A 34 1.45 -1.48 -6.25
CA ALA A 34 2.80 -2.03 -6.30
C ALA A 34 3.25 -2.54 -4.92
N LEU A 35 3.05 -1.74 -3.86
CA LEU A 35 3.38 -2.12 -2.49
C LEU A 35 2.68 -3.41 -2.07
N GLU A 36 1.38 -3.56 -2.35
CA GLU A 36 0.64 -4.80 -2.04
C GLU A 36 1.25 -6.02 -2.76
N THR A 37 1.68 -5.84 -4.01
CA THR A 37 2.33 -6.90 -4.78
C THR A 37 3.68 -7.27 -4.19
N VAL A 38 4.51 -6.29 -3.85
CA VAL A 38 5.83 -6.51 -3.26
C VAL A 38 5.71 -7.07 -1.84
N ALA A 39 4.72 -6.66 -1.05
CA ALA A 39 4.46 -7.23 0.28
C ALA A 39 4.27 -8.75 0.22
N ARG A 40 3.50 -9.24 -0.76
CA ARG A 40 3.35 -10.68 -1.00
C ARG A 40 4.68 -11.35 -1.32
N LEU A 41 5.56 -10.68 -2.07
CA LEU A 41 6.88 -11.21 -2.40
C LEU A 41 7.81 -11.24 -1.19
N VAL A 42 7.79 -10.21 -0.33
CA VAL A 42 8.60 -10.17 0.92
C VAL A 42 8.25 -11.32 1.86
N VAL A 43 6.95 -11.65 1.97
CA VAL A 43 6.50 -12.79 2.79
C VAL A 43 7.03 -14.13 2.25
N ILE A 44 7.25 -14.22 0.93
CA ILE A 44 7.80 -15.42 0.28
C ILE A 44 9.32 -15.46 0.38
N ASP A 45 9.98 -14.33 0.14
CA ASP A 45 11.44 -14.20 0.15
C ASP A 45 11.85 -12.81 0.68
N PRO A 46 12.62 -12.73 1.78
CA PRO A 46 13.06 -11.46 2.34
C PRO A 46 14.00 -10.67 1.42
N VAL A 47 14.49 -11.23 0.31
CA VAL A 47 15.28 -10.51 -0.71
C VAL A 47 14.54 -9.29 -1.28
N TYR A 48 13.20 -9.29 -1.22
CA TYR A 48 12.38 -8.17 -1.70
C TYR A 48 12.23 -7.03 -0.69
N ALA A 49 12.77 -7.17 0.54
CA ALA A 49 12.66 -6.13 1.56
C ALA A 49 13.16 -4.74 1.11
N PRO A 50 14.29 -4.60 0.37
CA PRO A 50 14.76 -3.28 -0.05
C PRO A 50 13.79 -2.52 -0.96
N ILE A 51 13.12 -3.21 -1.90
CA ILE A 51 12.13 -2.58 -2.79
C ILE A 51 10.83 -2.27 -2.05
N PHE A 52 10.45 -3.10 -1.08
CA PHE A 52 9.29 -2.84 -0.22
C PHE A 52 9.47 -1.53 0.56
N THR A 53 10.58 -1.39 1.29
CA THR A 53 10.87 -0.18 2.07
C THR A 53 10.93 1.07 1.19
N ARG A 54 11.48 0.93 -0.02
CA ARG A 54 11.51 2.03 -0.99
C ARG A 54 10.09 2.48 -1.38
N LEU A 55 9.18 1.55 -1.66
CA LEU A 55 7.80 1.86 -2.01
C LEU A 55 7.04 2.53 -0.86
N GLU A 56 7.28 2.11 0.39
CA GLU A 56 6.70 2.79 1.57
C GLU A 56 7.14 4.25 1.65
N ALA A 57 8.42 4.53 1.40
CA ALA A 57 8.94 5.90 1.39
C ALA A 57 8.35 6.74 0.25
N GLU A 58 8.20 6.17 -0.96
CA GLU A 58 7.59 6.85 -2.10
C GLU A 58 6.10 7.16 -1.85
N ILE A 59 5.36 6.24 -1.22
CA ILE A 59 3.96 6.47 -0.81
C ILE A 59 3.87 7.61 0.21
N ALA A 60 4.71 7.61 1.24
CA ALA A 60 4.69 8.65 2.26
C ALA A 60 4.97 10.05 1.68
N LEU A 61 5.87 10.14 0.69
CA LEU A 61 6.13 11.39 -0.03
C LEU A 61 4.92 11.85 -0.84
N GLU A 62 4.29 10.95 -1.59
CA GLU A 62 3.12 11.27 -2.42
C GLU A 62 1.91 11.66 -1.55
N GLU A 63 1.69 10.98 -0.43
CA GLU A 63 0.66 11.33 0.54
C GLU A 63 0.88 12.73 1.13
N ALA A 64 2.12 13.06 1.52
CA ALA A 64 2.44 14.38 2.02
C ALA A 64 2.29 15.47 0.96
N LEU A 65 2.60 15.18 -0.30
CA LEU A 65 2.39 16.09 -1.43
C LEU A 65 0.90 16.37 -1.65
N LEU A 66 0.06 15.33 -1.68
CA LEU A 66 -1.39 15.45 -1.88
C LEU A 66 -2.07 16.15 -0.69
N ALA A 67 -1.57 15.94 0.53
CA ALA A 67 -2.06 16.62 1.73
C ALA A 67 -1.52 18.05 1.89
N GLN A 68 -0.56 18.47 1.05
CA GLN A 68 0.17 19.74 1.19
C GLN A 68 0.84 19.93 2.58
N ASP A 69 1.20 18.82 3.24
CA ASP A 69 1.84 18.83 4.56
C ASP A 69 3.36 18.89 4.41
N VAL A 70 3.90 20.09 4.60
CA VAL A 70 5.34 20.36 4.48
C VAL A 70 6.16 19.62 5.54
N VAL A 71 5.63 19.43 6.75
CA VAL A 71 6.34 18.73 7.83
C VAL A 71 6.38 17.23 7.54
N ALA A 72 5.26 16.65 7.13
CA ALA A 72 5.20 15.25 6.72
C ALA A 72 6.14 14.99 5.53
N ARG A 73 6.17 15.90 4.55
CA ARG A 73 7.05 15.80 3.39
C ARG A 73 8.52 15.84 3.77
N ALA A 74 8.92 16.78 4.64
CA ALA A 74 10.29 16.87 5.13
C ALA A 74 10.70 15.58 5.86
N ARG A 75 9.82 15.03 6.69
CA ARG A 75 10.06 13.79 7.42
C ARG A 75 10.23 12.59 6.48
N ALA A 76 9.40 12.50 5.45
CA ALA A 76 9.49 11.45 4.43
C ALA A 76 10.78 11.55 3.60
N LEU A 77 11.23 12.77 3.25
CA LEU A 77 12.50 12.99 2.54
C LEU A 77 13.71 12.57 3.39
N VAL A 78 13.72 12.90 4.69
CA VAL A 78 14.80 12.49 5.61
C VAL A 78 14.85 10.97 5.74
N ALA A 79 13.70 10.31 5.91
CA ALA A 79 13.62 8.85 6.01
C ALA A 79 14.14 8.14 4.75
N GLN A 80 13.81 8.68 3.57
CA GLN A 80 14.31 8.16 2.29
C GLN A 80 15.83 8.23 2.19
N ASN A 81 16.44 9.35 2.60
CA ASN A 81 17.89 9.53 2.56
C ASN A 81 18.64 8.67 3.58
N ALA A 82 18.01 8.30 4.70
CA ALA A 82 18.62 7.45 5.72
C ALA A 82 18.67 5.96 5.33
N THR A 83 17.88 5.55 4.32
CA THR A 83 17.74 4.15 3.89
C THR A 83 18.63 3.81 2.67
N ARG A 84 19.36 4.81 2.14
CA ARG A 84 20.23 4.68 0.97
C ARG A 84 21.69 4.42 1.36
#